data_AF-A0A0F9UX60-F1
#
_entry.id   AF-A0A0F9UX60-F1
#
_cell.length_a   1.000
_cell.length_b   1.000
_cell.length_c   1.000
_cell.angle_alpha   90.00
_cell.angle_beta   90.00
_cell.angle_gamma   90.00
#
_symmetry.space_group_name_H-M   'P 1'
#
loop_
_entity.id
_entity.type
_entity.pdbx_description
1 polymer ?
#
loop_
_entity_poly.entity_id
_entity_poly.type
_entity_poly.pdbx_seq_one_letter_code
_entity_poly.pdbx_strand_id
1 'polypeptide(L)'
;MIPFPVKGDKPGLQPPEYIVPAARDGKHEILVVKDGVRGIYLDHDRGSESVRVDADIIARSIVEDYVKSQPASDPTAGPGLFWVKEALTKAEVAARYPRKIAAALKLQHNWWTNLVRLADDLWTSNHKMAQIGDLDREACRQLALKRDWLDDAPDSIMKCPVCTTLVSIESIICFACHVVLKGDQLEKYEFFGGGPVQAVNSK
;
A
#
# COMPACT_ATOMS: atom_id res chain seq x y z
N MET A 1 -12.56 2.45 -2.72
CA MET A 1 -11.87 1.50 -3.62
C MET A 1 -10.40 1.36 -3.20
N ILE A 2 -10.13 1.37 -1.89
CA ILE A 2 -8.79 1.54 -1.35
C ILE A 2 -8.05 0.19 -1.40
N PRO A 3 -6.80 0.12 -1.89
CA PRO A 3 -6.09 -1.16 -2.02
C PRO A 3 -5.74 -1.83 -0.69
N PHE A 4 -5.65 -1.06 0.39
CA PHE A 4 -5.28 -1.52 1.73
C PHE A 4 -6.42 -1.31 2.73
N PRO A 5 -6.53 -2.15 3.78
CA PRO A 5 -7.49 -1.92 4.83
C PRO A 5 -7.04 -0.71 5.66
N VAL A 6 -7.95 0.24 5.86
CA VAL A 6 -7.65 1.46 6.64
C VAL A 6 -8.31 1.33 7.99
N LYS A 7 -7.51 1.16 9.03
CA LYS A 7 -7.95 1.31 10.42
C LYS A 7 -7.85 2.78 10.78
N GLY A 8 -8.92 3.34 11.32
CA GLY A 8 -8.94 4.71 11.82
C GLY A 8 -9.78 4.81 13.08
N ASP A 9 -9.58 5.91 13.79
CA ASP A 9 -10.32 6.27 14.99
C ASP A 9 -10.86 7.69 14.90
N LYS A 10 -11.98 7.94 15.58
CA LYS A 10 -12.58 9.26 15.77
C LYS A 10 -12.58 9.56 17.26
N PRO A 11 -11.63 10.36 17.78
CA PRO A 11 -11.56 10.65 19.20
C PRO A 11 -12.84 11.34 19.67
N GLY A 12 -13.35 10.90 20.82
CA GLY A 12 -14.60 11.43 21.40
C GLY A 12 -15.89 10.84 20.83
N LEU A 13 -15.83 9.99 19.79
CA LEU A 13 -16.98 9.24 19.28
C LEU A 13 -17.05 7.85 19.92
N GLN A 14 -18.25 7.35 20.18
CA GLN A 14 -18.51 5.97 20.60
C GLN A 14 -19.47 5.29 19.61
N PRO A 15 -19.06 4.19 18.94
CA PRO A 15 -17.72 3.59 18.96
C PRO A 15 -16.68 4.47 18.24
N PRO A 16 -15.41 4.50 18.71
CA PRO A 16 -14.38 5.36 18.14
C PRO A 16 -13.73 4.75 16.88
N GLU A 17 -13.59 3.42 16.84
CA GLU A 17 -12.82 2.73 15.80
C GLU A 17 -13.67 2.34 14.59
N TYR A 18 -13.07 2.43 13.41
CA TYR A 18 -13.65 1.93 12.17
C TYR A 18 -12.57 1.28 11.29
N ILE A 19 -12.99 0.33 10.45
CA ILE A 19 -12.11 -0.36 9.50
C ILE A 19 -12.74 -0.22 8.12
N VAL A 20 -12.09 0.50 7.23
CA VAL A 20 -12.48 0.53 5.81
C VAL A 20 -11.87 -0.71 5.14
N PRO A 21 -12.70 -1.62 4.58
CA PRO A 21 -12.21 -2.83 3.93
C PRO A 21 -11.37 -2.51 2.68
N ALA A 22 -10.35 -3.34 2.46
CA ALA A 22 -9.51 -3.29 1.27
C ALA A 22 -10.28 -3.77 0.05
N ALA A 23 -10.25 -2.99 -1.03
CA ALA A 23 -10.82 -3.33 -2.32
C ALA A 23 -9.69 -3.70 -3.29
N ARG A 24 -9.78 -4.87 -3.91
CA ARG A 24 -8.80 -5.37 -4.89
C ARG A 24 -9.40 -5.44 -6.29
N ASP A 25 -8.52 -5.41 -7.29
CA ASP A 25 -8.85 -5.68 -8.70
C ASP A 25 -9.95 -4.79 -9.27
N GLY A 26 -9.93 -3.49 -8.93
CA GLY A 26 -10.93 -2.52 -9.42
C GLY A 26 -12.35 -2.73 -8.89
N LYS A 27 -12.54 -3.60 -7.89
CA LYS A 27 -13.85 -3.81 -7.24
C LYS A 27 -14.10 -2.73 -6.18
N HIS A 28 -15.37 -2.53 -5.81
CA HIS A 28 -15.75 -1.69 -4.66
C HIS A 28 -16.04 -2.53 -3.43
N GLU A 29 -15.75 -1.94 -2.28
CA GLU A 29 -16.05 -2.47 -0.96
C GLU A 29 -16.86 -1.44 -0.18
N ILE A 30 -17.58 -1.90 0.84
CA ILE A 30 -18.52 -1.06 1.60
C ILE A 30 -18.22 -1.17 3.09
N LEU A 31 -18.23 -0.01 3.75
CA LEU A 31 -18.32 0.12 5.19
C LEU A 31 -19.71 0.64 5.56
N VAL A 32 -20.46 -0.12 6.34
CA VAL A 32 -21.73 0.35 6.91
C VAL A 32 -21.43 1.09 8.20
N VAL A 33 -21.65 2.39 8.18
CA VAL A 33 -21.47 3.27 9.35
C VAL A 33 -22.78 3.30 10.13
N LYS A 34 -22.68 3.18 11.45
CA LYS A 34 -23.82 3.32 12.37
C LYS A 34 -23.73 4.67 13.07
N ASP A 35 -24.85 5.07 13.67
CA ASP A 35 -24.87 6.25 14.54
C ASP A 35 -23.93 6.05 15.72
N GLY A 36 -23.38 7.16 16.19
CA GLY A 36 -22.49 7.19 17.34
C GLY A 36 -22.97 8.17 18.40
N VAL A 37 -22.26 8.18 19.52
CA VAL A 37 -22.49 9.12 20.62
C VAL A 37 -21.20 9.89 20.88
N ARG A 38 -21.31 11.20 21.09
CA ARG A 38 -20.19 12.05 21.47
C ARG A 38 -20.51 12.80 22.75
N GLY A 39 -19.59 12.80 23.70
CA GLY A 39 -19.68 13.65 24.89
C GLY A 39 -19.28 15.09 24.55
N ILE A 40 -20.17 16.04 24.84
CA ILE A 40 -19.85 17.48 24.79
C ILE A 40 -19.69 17.94 26.23
N TYR A 41 -18.50 18.45 26.55
CA TYR A 41 -18.26 19.07 27.84
C TYR A 41 -19.02 20.39 27.91
N LEU A 42 -19.85 20.55 28.94
CA LEU A 42 -20.61 21.78 29.17
C LEU A 42 -19.82 22.72 30.09
N ASP A 43 -19.66 22.33 31.35
CA ASP A 43 -18.90 23.05 32.38
C ASP A 43 -18.57 22.10 33.56
N HIS A 44 -17.85 22.62 34.56
CA HIS A 44 -17.43 21.84 35.73
C HIS A 44 -18.62 21.32 36.56
N ASP A 45 -19.72 22.06 36.61
CA ASP A 45 -20.84 21.77 37.51
C ASP A 45 -21.90 20.87 36.86
N ARG A 46 -22.05 20.94 35.53
CA ARG A 46 -23.01 20.17 34.71
C ARG A 46 -22.38 18.96 34.04
N GLY A 47 -21.04 18.88 34.02
CA GLY A 47 -20.30 17.76 33.46
C GLY A 47 -20.40 17.69 31.94
N SER A 48 -20.61 16.48 31.40
CA SER A 48 -20.67 16.22 29.96
C SER A 48 -22.04 15.68 29.55
N GLU A 49 -22.56 16.19 28.44
CA GLU A 49 -23.81 15.70 27.84
C GLU A 49 -23.50 14.82 26.64
N SER A 50 -24.23 13.70 26.52
CA SER A 50 -24.11 12.80 25.39
C SER A 50 -25.01 13.27 24.24
N VAL A 51 -24.40 13.62 23.12
CA VAL A 51 -25.09 14.00 21.88
C VAL A 51 -24.97 12.87 20.87
N ARG A 52 -26.12 12.47 20.30
CA ARG A 52 -26.16 11.52 19.18
C ARG A 52 -25.59 12.18 17.93
N VAL A 53 -24.71 11.46 17.25
CA VAL A 53 -24.15 11.85 15.96
C VAL A 53 -24.65 10.86 14.91
N ASP A 54 -25.33 11.40 13.89
CA ASP A 54 -25.89 10.60 12.82
C ASP A 54 -24.81 9.95 11.94
N ALA A 55 -25.09 8.75 11.45
CA ALA A 55 -24.18 7.95 10.64
C ALA A 55 -23.72 8.67 9.36
N ASP A 56 -24.54 9.55 8.79
CA ASP A 56 -24.19 10.30 7.58
C ASP A 56 -23.10 11.35 7.84
N ILE A 57 -23.15 12.02 9.00
CA ILE A 57 -22.11 12.94 9.45
C ILE A 57 -20.80 12.18 9.67
N ILE A 58 -20.87 11.02 10.32
CA ILE A 58 -19.70 10.17 10.60
C ILE A 58 -19.11 9.67 9.27
N ALA A 59 -19.92 9.11 8.38
CA ALA A 59 -19.49 8.59 7.09
C ALA A 59 -18.85 9.68 6.21
N ARG A 60 -19.46 10.87 6.15
CA ARG A 60 -18.90 12.02 5.46
C ARG A 60 -17.53 12.41 6.03
N SER A 61 -17.44 12.51 7.35
CA SER A 61 -16.18 12.86 8.03
C SER A 61 -15.08 11.81 7.83
N ILE A 62 -15.41 10.52 7.74
CA ILE A 62 -14.43 9.46 7.41
C ILE A 62 -13.90 9.65 5.99
N VAL A 63 -14.80 9.86 5.01
CA VAL A 63 -14.41 10.05 3.60
C VAL A 63 -13.56 11.30 3.43
N GLU A 64 -13.98 12.44 4.00
CA GLU A 64 -13.27 13.70 3.84
C GLU A 64 -11.88 13.67 4.48
N ASP A 65 -11.75 13.14 5.70
CA ASP A 65 -10.46 13.07 6.38
C ASP A 65 -9.50 12.14 5.62
N TYR A 66 -10.00 11.00 5.13
CA TYR A 66 -9.18 10.10 4.34
C TYR A 66 -8.71 10.75 3.03
N VAL A 67 -9.63 11.38 2.26
CA VAL A 67 -9.28 12.04 0.99
C VAL A 67 -8.31 13.20 1.18
N LYS A 68 -8.46 14.00 2.25
CA LYS A 68 -7.60 15.15 2.56
C LYS A 68 -6.21 14.75 3.08
N SER A 69 -6.09 13.59 3.71
CA SER A 69 -4.81 13.07 4.22
C SER A 69 -3.95 12.40 3.14
N GLN A 70 -4.51 12.10 1.97
CA GLN A 70 -3.75 11.44 0.91
C GLN A 70 -2.84 12.42 0.16
N PRO A 71 -1.59 12.02 -0.16
CA PRO A 71 -0.72 12.80 -1.02
C PRO A 71 -1.26 12.84 -2.46
N ALA A 72 -0.89 13.90 -3.19
CA ALA A 72 -1.27 14.11 -4.59
C ALA A 72 -2.79 14.04 -4.87
N SER A 73 -3.59 14.36 -3.85
CA SER A 73 -5.05 14.42 -3.89
C SER A 73 -5.49 15.82 -4.34
N ASP A 74 -6.24 15.87 -5.45
CA ASP A 74 -6.79 17.06 -6.09
C ASP A 74 -8.29 16.87 -6.35
N PRO A 75 -9.07 17.93 -6.66
CA PRO A 75 -10.48 17.79 -7.02
C PRO A 75 -10.77 16.82 -8.19
N THR A 76 -9.77 16.56 -9.04
CA THR A 76 -9.86 15.65 -10.19
C THR A 76 -9.09 14.33 -10.01
N ALA A 77 -8.43 14.13 -8.86
CA ALA A 77 -7.61 12.96 -8.59
C ALA A 77 -7.64 12.64 -7.08
N GLY A 78 -8.21 11.50 -6.69
CA GLY A 78 -8.14 11.07 -5.29
C GLY A 78 -8.46 9.58 -5.12
N PRO A 79 -8.51 9.05 -3.89
CA PRO A 79 -8.64 7.62 -3.61
C PRO A 79 -9.96 6.96 -4.02
N GLY A 80 -10.87 7.68 -4.69
CA GLY A 80 -12.14 7.14 -5.17
C GLY A 80 -13.05 6.68 -4.02
N LEU A 81 -13.08 7.43 -2.92
CA LEU A 81 -13.96 7.18 -1.78
C LEU A 81 -15.16 8.13 -1.83
N PHE A 82 -16.36 7.60 -1.60
CA PHE A 82 -17.58 8.39 -1.50
C PHE A 82 -18.52 7.74 -0.49
N TRP A 83 -19.42 8.54 0.09
CA TRP A 83 -20.44 8.07 1.02
C TRP A 83 -21.84 8.21 0.40
N VAL A 84 -22.77 7.42 0.93
CA VAL A 84 -24.21 7.46 0.62
C VAL A 84 -25.00 7.40 1.92
N LYS A 85 -26.19 8.01 1.94
CA LYS A 85 -27.01 8.11 3.15
C LYS A 85 -27.69 6.79 3.53
N GLU A 86 -27.92 5.91 2.56
CA GLU A 86 -28.63 4.64 2.75
C GLU A 86 -27.67 3.53 3.15
N ALA A 87 -28.07 2.68 4.10
CA ALA A 87 -27.37 1.44 4.39
C ALA A 87 -27.67 0.43 3.27
N LEU A 88 -26.70 0.25 2.37
CA LEU A 88 -26.84 -0.58 1.18
C LEU A 88 -25.80 -1.69 1.14
N THR A 89 -26.19 -2.81 0.54
CA THR A 89 -25.29 -3.92 0.23
C THR A 89 -24.46 -3.65 -1.04
N LYS A 90 -23.40 -4.44 -1.25
CA LYS A 90 -22.51 -4.29 -2.42
C LYS A 90 -23.25 -4.34 -3.75
N ALA A 91 -24.21 -5.27 -3.86
CA ALA A 91 -25.02 -5.45 -5.06
C ALA A 91 -25.96 -4.26 -5.29
N GLU A 92 -26.58 -3.74 -4.23
CA GLU A 92 -27.49 -2.59 -4.33
C GLU A 92 -26.75 -1.31 -4.71
N VAL A 93 -25.54 -1.09 -4.19
CA VAL A 93 -24.73 0.08 -4.59
C VAL A 93 -24.33 -0.01 -6.06
N ALA A 94 -23.96 -1.20 -6.54
CA ALA A 94 -23.67 -1.41 -7.96
C ALA A 94 -24.87 -1.12 -8.86
N ALA A 95 -26.07 -1.53 -8.44
CA ALA A 95 -27.30 -1.31 -9.18
C ALA A 95 -27.78 0.16 -9.14
N ARG A 96 -27.75 0.81 -7.98
CA ARG A 96 -28.30 2.16 -7.78
C ARG A 96 -27.34 3.28 -8.13
N TYR A 97 -26.04 3.07 -7.95
CA TYR A 97 -25.02 4.11 -8.11
C TYR A 97 -23.89 3.75 -9.09
N PRO A 98 -24.17 3.20 -10.29
CA PRO A 98 -23.13 2.84 -11.25
C PRO A 98 -22.31 4.07 -11.70
N ARG A 99 -22.97 5.24 -11.84
CA ARG A 99 -22.29 6.49 -12.22
C ARG A 99 -21.31 6.97 -11.15
N LYS A 100 -21.64 6.83 -9.86
CA LYS A 100 -20.73 7.23 -8.77
C LYS A 100 -19.53 6.31 -8.68
N ILE A 101 -19.74 5.00 -8.87
CA ILE A 101 -18.65 4.01 -8.92
C ILE A 101 -17.71 4.33 -10.09
N ALA A 102 -18.26 4.56 -11.29
CA ALA A 102 -17.46 4.92 -12.46
C ALA A 102 -16.67 6.23 -12.26
N ALA A 103 -17.29 7.24 -11.66
CA ALA A 103 -16.60 8.49 -11.33
C ALA A 103 -15.48 8.28 -10.28
N ALA A 104 -15.73 7.46 -9.26
CA ALA A 104 -14.75 7.12 -8.25
C ALA A 104 -13.55 6.35 -8.82
N LEU A 105 -13.79 5.38 -9.72
CA LEU A 105 -12.75 4.67 -10.46
C LEU A 105 -11.91 5.63 -11.31
N LYS A 106 -12.56 6.57 -12.00
CA LYS A 106 -11.85 7.58 -12.80
C LYS A 106 -10.98 8.49 -11.93
N LEU A 107 -11.51 8.97 -10.80
CA LEU A 107 -10.75 9.77 -9.83
C LEU A 107 -9.54 8.99 -9.30
N GLN A 108 -9.73 7.71 -8.99
CA GLN A 108 -8.67 6.84 -8.51
C GLN A 108 -7.59 6.60 -9.57
N HIS A 109 -7.97 6.37 -10.83
CA HIS A 109 -7.00 6.21 -11.91
C HIS A 109 -6.13 7.47 -12.09
N ASN A 110 -6.75 8.65 -12.04
CA ASN A 110 -6.01 9.92 -12.11
C ASN A 110 -5.07 10.07 -10.91
N TRP A 111 -5.51 9.67 -9.72
CA TRP A 111 -4.68 9.69 -8.52
C TRP A 111 -3.47 8.76 -8.62
N TRP A 112 -3.66 7.54 -9.12
CA TRP A 112 -2.55 6.64 -9.39
C TRP A 112 -1.54 7.23 -10.36
N THR A 113 -2.01 7.92 -11.39
CA THR A 113 -1.13 8.60 -12.34
C THR A 113 -0.30 9.69 -11.66
N ASN A 114 -0.91 10.46 -10.75
CA ASN A 114 -0.21 11.50 -10.00
C ASN A 114 0.83 10.93 -9.03
N LEU A 115 0.51 9.83 -8.34
CA LEU A 115 1.42 9.17 -7.40
C LEU A 115 2.64 8.58 -8.13
N VAL A 116 2.42 7.90 -9.26
CA VAL A 116 3.52 7.39 -10.09
C VAL A 116 4.41 8.54 -10.58
N ARG A 117 3.83 9.67 -10.99
CA ARG A 117 4.62 10.85 -11.41
C ARG A 117 5.47 11.39 -10.26
N LEU A 118 4.91 11.48 -9.06
CA LEU A 118 5.64 11.92 -7.87
C LEU A 118 6.80 10.98 -7.55
N ALA A 119 6.59 9.66 -7.66
CA ALA A 119 7.65 8.67 -7.48
C ALA A 119 8.73 8.75 -8.57
N ASP A 120 8.36 8.98 -9.83
CA ASP A 120 9.31 9.20 -10.93
C ASP A 120 10.20 10.44 -10.68
N ASP A 121 9.64 11.54 -10.15
CA ASP A 121 10.38 12.74 -9.78
C ASP A 121 11.35 12.50 -8.60
N LEU A 122 10.90 11.75 -7.58
CA LEU A 122 11.75 11.34 -6.45
C LEU A 122 12.88 10.41 -6.89
N TRP A 123 12.60 9.48 -7.79
CA TRP A 123 13.61 8.58 -8.34
C TRP A 123 14.67 9.35 -9.12
N THR A 124 14.24 10.26 -10.00
CA THR A 124 15.15 11.08 -10.83
C THR A 124 16.09 11.94 -9.98
N SER A 125 15.60 12.45 -8.84
CA SER A 125 16.41 13.31 -7.97
C SER A 125 17.41 12.53 -7.11
N ASN A 126 16.99 11.41 -6.50
CA ASN A 126 17.77 10.76 -5.44
C ASN A 126 18.20 9.33 -5.75
N HIS A 127 17.54 8.65 -6.70
CA HIS A 127 17.73 7.22 -7.01
C HIS A 127 17.67 6.31 -5.76
N LYS A 128 16.87 6.69 -4.76
CA LYS A 128 16.73 5.99 -3.48
C LYS A 128 15.35 5.35 -3.39
N MET A 129 15.31 4.02 -3.50
CA MET A 129 14.07 3.25 -3.37
C MET A 129 13.38 3.44 -2.02
N ALA A 130 14.15 3.66 -0.94
CA ALA A 130 13.61 3.88 0.40
C ALA A 130 12.73 5.13 0.55
N GLN A 131 12.80 6.07 -0.41
CA GLN A 131 11.97 7.27 -0.41
C GLN A 131 10.63 7.10 -1.13
N ILE A 132 10.48 6.02 -1.89
CA ILE A 132 9.25 5.74 -2.63
C ILE A 132 8.33 4.96 -1.70
N GLY A 133 7.09 5.41 -1.57
CA GLY A 133 6.12 4.80 -0.66
C GLY A 133 5.50 3.53 -1.23
N ASP A 134 4.99 2.67 -0.36
CA ASP A 134 4.27 1.46 -0.78
C ASP A 134 3.01 1.78 -1.58
N LEU A 135 2.40 2.95 -1.32
CA LEU A 135 1.25 3.45 -2.06
C LEU A 135 1.63 3.79 -3.52
N ASP A 136 2.82 4.34 -3.75
CA ASP A 136 3.30 4.68 -5.10
C ASP A 136 3.64 3.42 -5.89
N ARG A 137 4.26 2.43 -5.22
CA ARG A 137 4.49 1.09 -5.79
C ARG A 137 3.17 0.43 -6.17
N GLU A 138 2.18 0.48 -5.27
CA GLU A 138 0.87 -0.10 -5.56
C GLU A 138 0.16 0.63 -6.70
N ALA A 139 0.25 1.96 -6.77
CA ALA A 139 -0.27 2.74 -7.89
C ALA A 139 0.34 2.28 -9.23
N CYS A 140 1.65 2.05 -9.25
CA CYS A 140 2.38 1.55 -10.42
C CYS A 140 1.90 0.14 -10.83
N ARG A 141 1.69 -0.77 -9.86
CA ARG A 141 1.13 -2.11 -10.11
C ARG A 141 -0.29 -2.06 -10.67
N GLN A 142 -1.15 -1.20 -10.10
CA GLN A 142 -2.53 -1.03 -10.54
C GLN A 142 -2.62 -0.45 -11.96
N LEU A 143 -1.67 0.41 -12.36
CA LEU A 143 -1.54 0.92 -13.72
C LEU A 143 -0.79 -0.02 -14.67
N ALA A 144 -0.33 -1.18 -14.18
CA ALA A 144 0.48 -2.15 -14.92
C ALA A 144 1.73 -1.53 -15.59
N LEU A 145 2.33 -0.53 -14.94
CA LEU A 145 3.54 0.12 -15.42
C LEU A 145 4.78 -0.61 -14.89
N LYS A 146 5.84 -0.63 -15.71
CA LYS A 146 7.17 -1.08 -15.27
C LYS A 146 8.03 0.15 -15.01
N ARG A 147 8.70 0.17 -13.87
CA ARG A 147 9.59 1.25 -13.43
C ARG A 147 10.77 0.66 -12.68
N ASP A 148 11.95 1.25 -12.85
CA ASP A 148 13.19 0.78 -12.24
C ASP A 148 13.12 0.76 -10.72
N TRP A 149 12.31 1.65 -10.15
CA TRP A 149 12.09 1.75 -8.71
C TRP A 149 10.98 0.86 -8.15
N LEU A 150 10.25 0.14 -9.01
CA LEU A 150 9.11 -0.71 -8.60
C LEU A 150 9.59 -2.04 -8.02
N ASP A 151 10.69 -2.56 -8.54
CA ASP A 151 11.21 -3.85 -8.14
C ASP A 151 11.84 -3.72 -6.75
N ASP A 152 11.04 -4.02 -5.73
CA ASP A 152 11.53 -4.59 -4.48
C ASP A 152 12.03 -6.02 -4.80
N ALA A 153 13.02 -6.16 -5.68
CA ALA A 153 13.99 -7.18 -5.39
C ALA A 153 14.74 -6.61 -4.19
N PRO A 154 14.42 -7.01 -2.93
CA PRO A 154 15.49 -6.96 -1.97
C PRO A 154 16.62 -7.69 -2.68
N ASP A 155 17.80 -7.07 -2.70
CA ASP A 155 19.04 -7.83 -2.65
C ASP A 155 18.69 -9.05 -1.82
N SER A 156 18.59 -10.19 -2.50
CA SER A 156 17.85 -11.32 -1.98
C SER A 156 18.81 -11.89 -0.96
N ILE A 157 18.93 -11.30 0.23
CA ILE A 157 20.13 -11.46 1.04
C ILE A 157 19.95 -12.74 1.85
N MET A 158 20.84 -13.69 1.63
CA MET A 158 20.98 -14.87 2.47
C MET A 158 22.21 -14.74 3.36
N LYS A 159 22.20 -15.45 4.49
CA LYS A 159 23.41 -15.67 5.27
C LYS A 159 24.21 -16.77 4.59
N CYS A 160 25.50 -16.53 4.36
CA CYS A 160 26.41 -17.58 3.93
C CYS A 160 26.37 -18.74 4.96
N PRO A 161 26.18 -20.00 4.53
CA PRO A 161 26.10 -21.14 5.44
C PRO A 161 27.42 -21.43 6.17
N VAL A 162 28.55 -20.89 5.69
CA VAL A 162 29.88 -21.13 6.28
C VAL A 162 30.29 -19.99 7.20
N CYS A 163 30.37 -18.76 6.69
CA CYS A 163 30.88 -17.61 7.43
C CYS A 163 29.79 -16.70 8.01
N THR A 164 28.52 -17.01 7.76
CA THR A 164 27.32 -16.24 8.21
C THR A 164 27.20 -14.81 7.68
N THR A 165 28.14 -14.35 6.84
CA THR A 165 28.08 -13.05 6.18
C THR A 165 26.84 -12.93 5.29
N LEU A 166 26.23 -11.75 5.29
CA LEU A 166 25.10 -11.41 4.43
C LEU A 166 25.59 -11.28 2.98
N VAL A 167 25.04 -12.09 2.09
CA VAL A 167 25.36 -12.17 0.66
C VAL A 167 24.07 -12.18 -0.16
N SER A 168 24.09 -11.68 -1.39
CA SER A 168 22.94 -11.82 -2.28
C SER A 168 22.70 -13.30 -2.63
N ILE A 169 21.45 -13.72 -2.75
CA ILE A 169 20.99 -15.07 -3.12
C ILE A 169 21.43 -15.34 -4.54
N GLU A 170 21.62 -14.31 -5.36
CA GLU A 170 22.17 -14.43 -6.71
C GLU A 170 23.69 -14.66 -6.71
N SER A 171 24.39 -14.43 -5.58
CA SER A 171 25.84 -14.66 -5.50
C SER A 171 26.18 -16.14 -5.62
N ILE A 172 27.01 -16.47 -6.61
CA ILE A 172 27.52 -17.83 -6.85
C ILE A 172 28.62 -18.18 -5.86
N ILE A 173 29.42 -17.19 -5.46
CA ILE A 173 30.55 -17.31 -4.53
C ILE A 173 30.38 -16.26 -3.43
N CYS A 174 30.63 -16.66 -2.18
CA CYS A 174 30.65 -15.72 -1.07
C CYS A 174 31.88 -14.81 -1.16
N PHE A 175 31.70 -13.48 -1.17
CA PHE A 175 32.83 -12.54 -1.23
C PHE A 175 33.75 -12.57 0.00
N ALA A 176 33.27 -13.05 1.16
CA ALA A 176 34.02 -13.01 2.40
C ALA A 176 34.87 -14.26 2.64
N CYS A 177 34.32 -15.45 2.39
CA CYS A 177 35.00 -16.73 2.61
C CYS A 177 35.29 -17.52 1.33
N HIS A 178 34.88 -16.99 0.18
CA HIS A 178 35.06 -17.60 -1.15
C HIS A 178 34.43 -18.99 -1.31
N VAL A 179 33.52 -19.40 -0.41
CA VAL A 179 32.75 -20.64 -0.60
C VAL A 179 31.80 -20.51 -1.78
N VAL A 180 31.73 -21.55 -2.60
CA VAL A 180 30.76 -21.66 -3.69
C VAL A 180 29.39 -21.98 -3.10
N LEU A 181 28.42 -21.08 -3.32
CA LEU A 181 27.04 -21.20 -2.85
C LEU A 181 26.15 -21.95 -3.86
N LYS A 182 26.45 -21.82 -5.17
CA LYS A 182 25.70 -22.44 -6.27
C LYS A 182 26.64 -23.08 -7.29
N GLY A 183 27.03 -24.33 -7.06
CA GLY A 183 27.99 -25.04 -7.91
C GLY A 183 27.50 -25.25 -9.35
N ASP A 184 26.21 -25.49 -9.50
CA ASP A 184 25.47 -25.65 -10.76
C ASP A 184 25.48 -24.41 -11.67
N GLN A 185 25.70 -23.22 -11.09
CA GLN A 185 25.85 -21.98 -11.85
C GLN A 185 27.30 -21.66 -12.17
N LEU A 186 28.26 -22.16 -11.37
CA LEU A 186 29.69 -21.91 -11.58
C LEU A 186 30.19 -22.50 -12.91
N GLU A 187 29.68 -23.67 -13.31
CA GLU A 187 30.04 -24.35 -14.57
C GLU A 187 29.67 -23.53 -15.82
N LYS A 188 28.76 -22.56 -15.71
CA LYS A 188 28.29 -21.74 -16.82
C LYS A 188 29.18 -20.53 -17.10
N TYR A 189 30.10 -20.21 -16.20
CA TYR A 189 31.00 -19.07 -16.34
C TYR A 189 32.41 -19.55 -16.65
N GLU A 190 32.91 -19.22 -17.84
CA GLU A 190 34.32 -19.36 -18.18
C GLU A 190 35.07 -18.13 -17.63
N PHE A 191 35.94 -18.36 -16.65
CA PHE A 191 36.81 -17.30 -16.13
C PHE A 191 37.94 -17.06 -17.14
N PHE A 192 37.98 -15.87 -17.74
CA PHE A 192 39.12 -15.41 -18.52
C PHE A 192 40.36 -15.29 -17.61
N GLY A 193 41.14 -16.37 -17.50
CA GLY A 193 42.46 -16.36 -16.85
C GLY A 193 42.72 -17.37 -15.72
N GLY A 194 41.83 -18.31 -15.42
CA GLY A 194 42.07 -19.33 -14.38
C GLY A 194 41.66 -20.72 -14.86
N GLY A 195 42.59 -21.69 -14.80
CA GLY A 195 42.35 -23.07 -15.22
C GLY A 195 41.19 -23.76 -14.47
N PRO A 196 40.62 -24.84 -15.04
CA PRO A 196 39.36 -25.42 -14.59
C PRO A 196 39.44 -25.89 -13.13
N VAL A 197 38.43 -25.51 -12.34
CA VAL A 197 38.23 -26.04 -10.99
C VAL A 197 37.75 -27.48 -11.14
N GLN A 198 38.55 -28.45 -10.71
CA GLN A 198 38.16 -29.86 -10.73
C GLN A 198 37.02 -30.09 -9.74
N ALA A 199 35.90 -30.60 -10.24
CA ALA A 199 34.78 -31.05 -9.42
C ALA A 199 35.24 -32.21 -8.52
N VAL A 200 35.28 -31.99 -7.22
CA VAL A 200 35.52 -33.07 -6.25
C VAL A 200 34.19 -33.80 -6.05
N ASN A 201 34.03 -34.90 -6.78
CA ASN A 201 32.91 -35.83 -6.58
C ASN A 201 32.99 -36.42 -5.16
N SER A 202 32.06 -36.01 -4.29
CA SER A 202 31.85 -36.62 -2.98
C SER A 202 30.80 -37.72 -3.14
N LYS A 203 31.19 -38.96 -2.84
CA LYS A 203 30.28 -40.11 -2.69
C LYS A 203 29.49 -40.02 -1.41
#